data_AF-A0A8T4TG88-F1
#
_entry.id   AF-A0A8T4TG88-F1
#
_cell.length_a   1.000
_cell.length_b   1.000
_cell.length_c   1.000
_cell.angle_alpha   90.00
_cell.angle_beta   90.00
_cell.angle_gamma   90.00
#
_symmetry.space_group_name_H-M   'P 1'
#
loop_
_entity.id
_entity.type
_entity.pdbx_description
1 polymer ?
#
loop_
_entity_poly.entity_id
_entity_poly.type
_entity_poly.pdbx_seq_one_letter_code
_entity_poly.pdbx_strand_id
1 'polypeptide(L)'
;MHRPRQLLKIALACAVLISLVLVVEGSRGSESCQCFFTGPCEFDEYGIGYRYQLCRGNCAAYSSWSQYAGCYGNQSFERQLIP
;
A
#
# COMPACT_ATOMS: atom_id res chain seq x y z
N MET A 1 -10.89 -0.81 52.45
CA MET A 1 -10.08 -0.43 51.27
C MET A 1 -10.61 -1.14 50.02
N HIS A 2 -11.47 -0.49 49.20
CA HIS A 2 -12.13 -1.12 48.04
C HIS A 2 -11.90 -0.41 46.68
N ARG A 3 -11.12 0.68 46.64
CA ARG A 3 -10.99 1.53 45.46
C ARG A 3 -10.12 1.04 44.28
N PRO A 4 -9.11 0.15 44.41
CA PRO A 4 -8.24 -0.15 43.27
C PRO A 4 -8.94 -0.99 42.17
N ARG A 5 -9.96 -1.79 42.53
CA ARG A 5 -10.70 -2.62 41.58
C ARG A 5 -11.58 -1.83 40.62
N GLN A 6 -12.06 -0.65 41.02
CA GLN A 6 -12.87 0.19 40.12
C GLN A 6 -12.01 0.92 39.10
N LEU A 7 -10.82 1.38 39.50
CA LEU A 7 -9.86 2.01 38.59
C LEU A 7 -9.37 1.04 37.52
N LEU A 8 -9.13 -0.22 37.88
CA LEU A 8 -8.73 -1.27 36.92
C LEU A 8 -9.83 -1.52 35.86
N LYS A 9 -11.10 -1.54 36.26
CA LYS A 9 -12.23 -1.73 35.34
C LYS A 9 -12.37 -0.57 34.35
N ILE A 10 -12.15 0.67 34.82
CA ILE A 10 -12.18 1.87 33.96
C ILE A 10 -11.02 1.83 32.97
N ALA A 11 -9.81 1.49 33.42
CA ALA A 11 -8.65 1.36 32.54
C ALA A 11 -8.86 0.31 31.45
N LEU A 12 -9.45 -0.85 31.79
CA LEU A 12 -9.77 -1.89 30.82
C LEU A 12 -10.83 -1.42 29.81
N ALA A 13 -11.88 -0.74 30.25
CA ALA A 13 -12.91 -0.21 29.37
C ALA A 13 -12.36 0.84 28.40
N CYS A 14 -11.46 1.73 28.86
CA CYS A 14 -10.77 2.68 28.00
C CYS A 14 -9.85 1.98 26.98
N ALA A 15 -9.10 0.95 27.39
CA ALA A 15 -8.24 0.20 26.48
C ALA A 15 -9.05 -0.47 25.37
N VAL A 16 -10.19 -1.09 25.71
CA VAL A 16 -11.10 -1.71 24.72
C VAL A 16 -11.68 -0.67 23.76
N LEU A 17 -12.07 0.52 24.25
CA LEU A 17 -12.57 1.61 23.41
C LEU A 17 -11.48 2.13 22.45
N ILE A 18 -10.25 2.31 22.91
CA ILE A 18 -9.12 2.72 22.07
C ILE A 18 -8.82 1.66 21.00
N SER A 19 -8.81 0.38 21.38
CA SER A 19 -8.62 -0.72 20.42
C SER A 19 -9.75 -0.78 19.38
N LEU A 20 -11.00 -0.55 19.76
CA LEU A 20 -12.14 -0.49 18.83
C LEU A 20 -12.00 0.65 17.81
N VAL A 21 -11.58 1.84 18.26
CA VAL A 21 -11.35 2.98 17.36
C VAL A 21 -10.21 2.69 16.39
N LEU A 22 -9.09 2.14 16.87
CA LEU A 22 -7.93 1.78 16.02
C LEU A 22 -8.27 0.68 15.01
N VAL A 23 -9.09 -0.31 15.38
CA VAL A 23 -9.54 -1.38 14.46
C VAL A 23 -10.52 -0.84 13.41
N VAL A 24 -11.37 0.12 13.76
CA VAL A 24 -12.31 0.75 12.81
C VAL A 24 -11.58 1.65 11.80
N GLU A 25 -10.53 2.37 12.22
CA GLU A 25 -9.70 3.13 11.28
C GLU A 25 -8.85 2.21 10.39
N GLY A 26 -8.30 1.13 10.95
CA GLY A 26 -7.53 0.14 10.19
C GLY A 26 -8.35 -0.66 9.16
N SER A 27 -9.66 -0.78 9.35
CA SER A 27 -10.56 -1.51 8.43
C SER A 27 -11.24 -0.62 7.38
N ARG A 28 -11.36 0.70 7.61
CA ARG A 28 -11.88 1.66 6.62
C ARG A 28 -10.89 2.02 5.50
N GLY A 29 -9.62 1.62 5.63
CA GLY A 29 -8.55 1.98 4.69
C GLY A 29 -8.37 1.07 3.46
N SER A 30 -9.03 -0.09 3.40
CA SER A 30 -8.56 -1.17 2.49
C SER A 30 -9.64 -1.90 1.68
N GLU A 31 -10.86 -1.37 1.55
CA GLU A 31 -11.91 -2.04 0.74
C GLU A 31 -12.19 -1.37 -0.62
N SER A 32 -11.58 -0.23 -0.93
CA SER A 32 -11.78 0.46 -2.22
C SER A 32 -10.51 0.86 -2.96
N CYS A 33 -9.32 0.64 -2.38
CA CYS A 33 -8.08 1.02 -3.04
C CYS A 33 -7.67 -0.01 -4.10
N GLN A 34 -7.67 0.41 -5.35
CA GLN A 34 -7.18 -0.38 -6.48
C GLN A 34 -6.05 0.39 -7.15
N CYS A 35 -4.84 -0.17 -7.12
CA CYS A 35 -3.69 0.38 -7.82
C CYS A 35 -3.29 -0.50 -9.00
N PHE A 36 -3.07 0.11 -10.16
CA PHE A 36 -2.64 -0.60 -11.37
C PHE A 36 -1.57 0.20 -12.10
N PHE A 37 -0.63 -0.50 -12.71
CA PHE A 37 0.39 0.13 -13.54
C PHE A 37 -0.20 0.52 -14.90
N THR A 38 0.03 1.76 -15.33
CA THR A 38 -0.45 2.32 -16.60
C THR A 38 0.67 3.08 -17.31
N GLY A 39 0.49 3.34 -18.59
CA GLY A 39 1.46 4.06 -19.43
C GLY A 39 2.66 3.20 -19.85
N PRO A 40 3.60 3.82 -20.60
CA PRO A 40 4.86 3.19 -21.01
C PRO A 40 5.84 3.06 -19.84
N CYS A 41 6.88 2.27 -20.02
CA CYS A 41 8.01 2.23 -19.11
C CYS A 41 8.95 3.42 -19.38
N GLU A 42 9.34 4.11 -18.31
CA GLU A 42 10.34 5.17 -18.34
C GLU A 42 11.60 4.67 -17.64
N PHE A 43 12.77 5.02 -18.17
CA PHE A 43 14.05 4.61 -17.62
C PHE A 43 14.84 5.83 -17.19
N ASP A 44 15.44 5.78 -16.00
CA ASP A 44 16.35 6.82 -15.55
C ASP A 44 17.75 6.69 -16.19
N GLU A 45 18.66 7.58 -15.80
CA GLU A 45 20.07 7.58 -16.25
C GLU A 45 20.86 6.32 -15.84
N TYR A 46 20.34 5.54 -14.88
CA TYR A 46 20.95 4.30 -14.38
C TYR A 46 20.31 3.04 -14.99
N GLY A 47 19.33 3.19 -15.89
CA GLY A 47 18.60 2.06 -16.48
C GLY A 47 17.57 1.43 -15.54
N ILE A 48 17.16 2.13 -14.49
CA ILE A 48 16.08 1.68 -13.61
C ILE A 48 14.74 1.96 -14.29
N GLY A 49 13.95 0.91 -14.49
CA GLY A 49 12.64 0.96 -15.14
C GLY A 49 11.54 1.33 -14.17
N TYR A 50 10.91 2.48 -14.40
CA TYR A 50 9.77 3.00 -13.68
C TYR A 50 8.51 2.90 -14.53
N ARG A 51 7.37 2.68 -13.87
CA ARG A 51 6.06 2.74 -14.50
C ARG A 51 5.08 3.47 -13.59
N TYR A 52 4.19 4.24 -14.19
CA TYR A 52 3.23 5.01 -13.42
C TYR A 52 2.20 4.09 -12.79
N GLN A 53 2.10 4.11 -11.46
CA GLN A 53 1.11 3.40 -10.68
C GLN A 53 -0.08 4.32 -10.45
N LEU A 54 -1.22 4.02 -11.08
CA LEU A 54 -2.47 4.75 -10.89
C LEU A 54 -3.29 4.06 -9.81
N CYS A 55 -3.54 4.76 -8.71
CA CYS A 55 -4.35 4.32 -7.60
C CYS A 55 -5.72 5.00 -7.64
N ARG A 56 -6.80 4.22 -7.49
CA ARG A 56 -8.19 4.67 -7.46
C ARG A 56 -8.87 4.22 -6.17
N GLY A 57 -9.79 5.04 -5.67
CA GLY A 57 -10.51 4.81 -4.42
C GLY A 57 -9.82 5.46 -3.22
N ASN A 58 -10.20 5.06 -2.01
CA ASN A 58 -9.62 5.60 -0.78
C ASN A 58 -8.28 4.92 -0.49
N CYS A 59 -7.23 5.32 -1.21
CA CYS A 59 -5.89 4.75 -1.09
C CYS A 59 -5.03 5.52 -0.08
N ALA A 60 -4.30 4.79 0.78
CA ALA A 60 -3.24 5.37 1.60
C ALA A 60 -2.04 5.84 0.74
N ALA A 61 -1.83 5.22 -0.42
CA ALA A 61 -0.80 5.58 -1.38
C ALA A 61 -1.40 6.38 -2.56
N TYR A 62 -0.75 7.50 -2.91
CA TYR A 62 -1.11 8.30 -4.08
C TYR A 62 -0.52 7.71 -5.36
N SER A 63 -1.15 8.05 -6.49
CA SER A 63 -0.65 7.68 -7.81
C SER A 63 0.75 8.27 -8.05
N SER A 64 1.72 7.43 -8.36
CA SER A 64 3.14 7.83 -8.42
C SER A 64 3.94 6.96 -9.38
N TRP A 65 5.15 7.41 -9.73
CA TRP A 65 6.11 6.60 -10.46
C TRP A 65 6.78 5.63 -9.50
N SER A 66 6.68 4.34 -9.80
CA SER A 66 7.27 3.27 -8.99
C SER A 66 8.10 2.34 -9.86
N GLN A 67 9.14 1.76 -9.27
CA GLN A 67 9.98 0.79 -9.97
C GLN A 67 9.13 -0.42 -10.36
N TYR A 68 9.20 -0.81 -11.63
CA TYR A 68 8.38 -1.90 -12.16
C TYR A 68 9.25 -2.90 -12.91
N ALA A 69 9.47 -4.07 -12.31
CA ALA A 69 10.29 -5.14 -12.88
C ALA A 69 9.78 -5.64 -14.25
N GLY A 70 8.49 -5.48 -14.55
CA GLY A 70 7.93 -5.79 -15.86
C GLY A 70 8.45 -4.89 -16.98
N CYS A 71 9.10 -3.76 -16.68
CA CYS A 71 9.75 -2.92 -17.69
C CYS A 71 10.95 -3.59 -18.36
N TYR A 72 11.57 -4.57 -17.69
CA TYR A 72 12.64 -5.38 -18.27
C TYR A 72 12.11 -6.58 -19.07
N GLY A 73 10.80 -6.85 -18.95
CA GLY A 73 10.09 -7.97 -19.56
C GLY A 73 9.74 -7.74 -21.04
N ASN A 74 10.76 -7.50 -21.85
CA ASN A 74 10.78 -7.88 -23.28
C ASN A 74 12.20 -7.94 -23.87
N GLN A 75 13.26 -7.69 -23.08
CA GLN A 75 14.65 -7.88 -23.55
C GLN A 75 15.06 -9.35 -23.68
N SER A 76 14.20 -10.30 -23.29
CA SER A 76 14.43 -11.73 -23.46
C SER A 76 13.90 -12.30 -24.78
N PHE A 77 13.13 -11.55 -25.58
CA PHE A 77 12.52 -12.09 -26.82
C PHE A 77 13.12 -11.51 -28.11
N GLU A 78 13.74 -10.33 -28.09
CA GLU A 78 14.35 -9.72 -29.29
C GLU A 78 15.79 -10.18 -29.61
N ARG A 79 16.37 -11.11 -28.83
CA ARG A 79 17.63 -11.80 -29.18
C ARG A 79 17.44 -13.08 -30.00
N GLN A 80 16.28 -13.31 -30.61
CA GLN A 80 16.01 -14.49 -31.44
C GLN A 80 15.62 -14.19 -32.90
N LEU A 81 15.62 -12.93 -33.33
CA LEU A 81 15.30 -12.57 -34.72
C LEU A 81 16.38 -11.66 -35.30
N ILE A 82 17.59 -12.19 -35.41
CA ILE A 82 18.58 -11.75 -36.39
C ILE A 82 18.66 -12.89 -37.41
N PRO A 83 18.23 -12.71 -38.67
CA PRO A 83 18.57 -13.65 -39.74
C PRO A 83 20.08 -13.65 -40.03
#